data_AF-A0AAW8PF41-F1
#
_entry.id   AF-A0AAW8PF41-F1
#
_cell.length_a   1.000
_cell.length_b   1.000
_cell.length_c   1.000
_cell.angle_alpha   90.00
_cell.angle_beta   90.00
_cell.angle_gamma   90.00
#
_symmetry.space_group_name_H-M   'P 1'
#
loop_
_entity.id
_entity.type
_entity.pdbx_description
1 polymer ?
#
loop_
_entity_poly.entity_id
_entity_poly.type
_entity_poly.pdbx_seq_one_letter_code
_entity_poly.pdbx_strand_id
1 'polypeptide(L)'
;MFLKADGTQVWLRSSTRLPYLSLVGAIETSESYDVIRSRLSRAYEMFPGMASDDAFLVLEAEGSKLVFCARPDKVCALLFLGKFTLAGDKQRIGLLESCFELMVNSVNEISLRVGATIHFEVVQSELASQA
;
A
#
# COMPACT_ATOMS: atom_id res chain seq x y z
N MET A 1 13.67 -10.90 -0.77
CA MET A 1 13.39 -9.82 0.19
C MET A 1 14.09 -8.57 -0.31
N PHE A 2 13.34 -7.51 -0.61
CA PHE A 2 13.94 -6.22 -0.98
C PHE A 2 14.20 -5.46 0.30
N LEU A 3 15.41 -4.93 0.41
CA LEU A 3 15.87 -4.22 1.60
C LEU A 3 16.22 -2.79 1.22
N LYS A 4 15.87 -1.85 2.11
CA LYS A 4 16.49 -0.52 2.10
C LYS A 4 17.98 -0.68 2.43
N ALA A 5 18.75 0.38 2.18
CA ALA A 5 20.17 0.42 2.55
C ALA A 5 20.42 0.25 4.06
N ASP A 6 19.41 0.52 4.90
CA ASP A 6 19.46 0.32 6.35
C ASP A 6 19.09 -1.12 6.81
N GLY A 7 18.81 -2.03 5.85
CA GLY A 7 18.45 -3.42 6.13
C GLY A 7 16.97 -3.66 6.45
N THR A 8 16.12 -2.63 6.41
CA THR A 8 14.66 -2.79 6.60
C THR A 8 13.96 -3.28 5.34
N GLN A 9 12.92 -4.10 5.49
CA GLN A 9 12.15 -4.65 4.36
C GLN A 9 11.30 -3.56 3.68
N VAL A 10 11.13 -3.66 2.35
CA VAL A 10 10.21 -2.81 1.58
C VAL A 10 9.13 -3.63 0.88
N TRP A 11 7.98 -3.00 0.68
CA TRP A 11 6.81 -3.62 0.02
C TRP A 11 6.89 -3.62 -1.51
N LEU A 12 7.69 -2.73 -2.09
CA LEU A 12 7.83 -2.57 -3.55
C LEU A 12 9.09 -3.27 -4.08
N ARG A 13 8.95 -4.06 -5.15
CA ARG A 13 10.09 -4.62 -5.92
C ARG A 13 10.24 -3.84 -7.22
N SER A 14 11.12 -2.84 -7.26
CA SER A 14 11.37 -2.06 -8.49
C SER A 14 12.85 -2.01 -8.86
N SER A 15 13.14 -1.98 -10.17
CA SER A 15 14.45 -1.65 -10.73
C SER A 15 14.72 -0.14 -10.74
N THR A 16 13.68 0.68 -10.64
CA THR A 16 13.74 2.14 -10.56
C THR A 16 13.37 2.63 -9.17
N ARG A 17 14.13 3.63 -8.66
CA ARG A 17 13.85 4.31 -7.39
C ARG A 17 12.61 5.19 -7.52
N LEU A 18 11.43 4.60 -7.35
CA LEU A 18 10.17 5.32 -7.29
C LEU A 18 9.87 5.69 -5.83
N PRO A 19 9.66 6.98 -5.50
CA PRO A 19 9.13 7.36 -4.20
C PRO A 19 7.69 6.87 -4.05
N TYR A 20 7.34 6.39 -2.85
CA TYR A 20 5.97 6.05 -2.51
C TYR A 20 5.68 6.35 -1.03
N LEU A 21 4.40 6.55 -0.73
CA LEU A 21 3.90 6.60 0.63
C LEU A 21 3.37 5.22 1.00
N SER A 22 3.66 4.77 2.22
CA SER A 22 3.22 3.48 2.73
C SER A 22 2.52 3.65 4.07
N LEU A 23 1.37 3.02 4.21
CA LEU A 23 0.71 2.74 5.48
C LEU A 23 0.91 1.27 5.82
N VAL A 24 1.61 0.96 6.90
CA VAL A 24 1.79 -0.44 7.35
C VAL A 24 0.77 -0.77 8.43
N GLY A 25 0.26 -2.00 8.39
CA GLY A 25 -0.75 -2.46 9.31
C GLY A 25 -0.87 -3.97 9.40
N ALA A 26 -1.90 -4.42 10.12
CA ALA A 26 -2.25 -5.81 10.29
C ALA A 26 -3.75 -6.02 10.09
N ILE A 27 -4.11 -7.18 9.53
CA ILE A 27 -5.50 -7.61 9.36
C ILE A 27 -5.91 -8.43 10.59
N GLU A 28 -6.81 -7.89 11.39
CA GLU A 28 -7.29 -8.53 12.62
C GLU A 28 -8.52 -9.39 12.36
N THR A 29 -8.30 -10.69 12.25
CA THR A 29 -9.37 -11.69 12.09
C THR A 29 -8.88 -13.08 12.48
N SER A 30 -9.80 -13.94 12.92
CA SER A 30 -9.55 -15.37 13.15
C SER A 30 -9.52 -16.18 11.85
N GLU A 31 -10.01 -15.63 10.74
CA GLU A 31 -10.06 -16.32 9.45
C GLU A 31 -8.67 -16.61 8.89
N SER A 32 -8.54 -17.67 8.09
CA SER A 32 -7.29 -17.96 7.40
C SER A 32 -7.00 -16.93 6.32
N TYR A 33 -5.71 -16.76 5.99
CA TYR A 33 -5.32 -15.85 4.93
C TYR A 33 -5.91 -16.23 3.56
N ASP A 34 -6.10 -17.52 3.28
CA ASP A 34 -6.69 -17.97 2.01
C ASP A 34 -8.13 -17.43 1.81
N VAL A 35 -8.90 -17.32 2.90
CA VAL A 35 -10.24 -16.73 2.86
C VAL A 35 -10.16 -15.24 2.55
N ILE A 36 -9.25 -14.52 3.22
CA ILE A 36 -8.97 -13.10 3.00
C ILE A 36 -8.55 -12.86 1.54
N ARG A 37 -7.56 -13.62 1.06
CA ARG A 37 -7.03 -13.57 -0.29
C ARG A 37 -8.11 -13.82 -1.33
N SER A 38 -8.99 -14.80 -1.11
CA SER A 38 -10.10 -15.06 -2.03
C SER A 38 -11.08 -13.89 -2.11
N ARG A 39 -11.34 -13.17 -1.01
CA ARG A 39 -12.20 -11.98 -1.03
C ARG A 39 -11.52 -10.82 -1.75
N LEU A 40 -10.25 -10.57 -1.47
CA LEU A 40 -9.45 -9.55 -2.15
C LEU A 40 -9.38 -9.79 -3.66
N SER A 41 -9.14 -11.03 -4.07
CA SER A 41 -9.07 -11.42 -5.50
C SER A 41 -10.40 -11.29 -6.24
N ARG A 42 -11.54 -11.28 -5.51
CA ARG A 42 -12.86 -11.00 -6.11
C ARG A 42 -13.14 -9.51 -6.22
N ALA A 43 -12.56 -8.71 -5.33
CA ALA A 43 -12.82 -7.28 -5.24
C ALA A 43 -11.85 -6.45 -6.09
N TYR A 44 -10.62 -6.93 -6.27
CA TYR A 44 -9.51 -6.16 -6.83
C TYR A 44 -8.69 -6.99 -7.82
N GLU A 45 -8.07 -6.30 -8.76
CA GLU A 45 -7.13 -6.90 -9.71
C GLU A 45 -5.76 -7.09 -9.05
N MET A 46 -5.08 -8.20 -9.39
CA MET A 46 -3.72 -8.44 -8.92
C MET A 46 -2.74 -7.44 -9.53
N PHE A 47 -1.93 -6.81 -8.70
CA PHE A 47 -0.90 -5.87 -9.11
C PHE A 47 0.47 -6.56 -9.16
N PRO A 48 1.10 -6.69 -10.34
CA PRO A 48 2.40 -7.37 -10.46
C PRO A 48 3.55 -6.49 -9.95
N GLY A 49 4.68 -7.13 -9.61
CA GLY A 49 5.93 -6.41 -9.29
C GLY A 49 6.02 -5.86 -7.87
N MET A 50 5.22 -6.39 -6.93
CA MET A 50 5.38 -6.12 -5.50
C MET A 50 6.29 -7.15 -4.82
N ALA A 51 6.86 -6.77 -3.68
CA ALA A 51 7.64 -7.67 -2.85
C ALA A 51 6.76 -8.53 -1.92
N SER A 52 5.52 -8.11 -1.68
CA SER A 52 4.52 -8.95 -1.01
C SER A 52 4.12 -10.13 -1.88
N ASP A 53 3.70 -11.23 -1.23
CA ASP A 53 3.20 -12.43 -1.90
C ASP A 53 1.94 -12.11 -2.71
N ASP A 54 1.06 -11.25 -2.17
CA ASP A 54 -0.11 -10.74 -2.86
C ASP A 54 -0.16 -9.21 -2.82
N ALA A 55 -0.56 -8.62 -3.95
CA ALA A 55 -0.77 -7.20 -4.10
C ALA A 55 -1.97 -6.95 -5.01
N PHE A 56 -2.78 -5.98 -4.64
CA PHE A 56 -4.08 -5.71 -5.24
C PHE A 56 -4.18 -4.23 -5.60
N LEU A 57 -4.56 -3.94 -6.84
CA LEU A 57 -4.84 -2.57 -7.28
C LEU A 57 -6.18 -2.12 -6.72
N VAL A 58 -6.16 -1.13 -5.83
CA VAL A 58 -7.35 -0.57 -5.19
C VAL A 58 -7.89 0.60 -6.01
N LEU A 59 -6.98 1.45 -6.50
CA LEU A 59 -7.33 2.64 -7.28
C LEU A 59 -6.22 2.97 -8.29
N GLU A 60 -6.59 3.42 -9.47
CA GLU A 60 -5.68 4.02 -10.46
C GLU A 60 -6.24 5.37 -10.91
N ALA A 61 -5.44 6.42 -10.80
CA ALA A 61 -5.83 7.78 -11.17
C ALA A 61 -4.63 8.55 -11.74
N GLU A 62 -4.77 9.10 -12.95
CA GLU A 62 -3.83 10.02 -13.64
C GLU A 62 -2.34 9.87 -13.23
N GLY A 63 -1.76 8.68 -13.48
CA GLY A 63 -0.33 8.41 -13.25
C GLY A 63 0.05 8.05 -11.81
N SER A 64 -0.94 7.89 -10.93
CA SER A 64 -0.81 7.41 -9.56
C SER A 64 -1.64 6.15 -9.33
N LYS A 65 -1.21 5.31 -8.40
CA LYS A 65 -1.84 4.03 -8.07
C LYS A 65 -1.88 3.84 -6.58
N LEU A 66 -3.00 3.32 -6.09
CA LEU A 66 -3.14 2.85 -4.72
C LEU A 66 -3.16 1.32 -4.73
N VAL A 67 -2.20 0.71 -4.05
CA VAL A 67 -1.99 -0.74 -4.05
C VAL A 67 -2.05 -1.27 -2.62
N PHE A 68 -2.95 -2.22 -2.37
CA PHE A 68 -3.02 -2.93 -1.11
C PHE A 68 -2.21 -4.22 -1.19
N CYS A 69 -1.20 -4.32 -0.35
CA CYS A 69 -0.31 -5.47 -0.23
C CYS A 69 -0.69 -6.26 1.02
N ALA A 70 -0.71 -7.59 0.92
CA ALA A 70 -0.98 -8.44 2.06
C ALA A 70 -0.09 -9.68 2.03
N ARG A 71 0.19 -10.24 3.21
CA ARG A 71 1.01 -11.43 3.39
C ARG A 71 0.27 -12.52 4.16
N PRO A 72 0.69 -13.80 4.05
CA PRO A 72 0.08 -14.91 4.79
C PRO A 72 0.09 -14.77 6.31
N ASP A 73 1.05 -14.02 6.86
CA ASP A 73 1.11 -13.67 8.29
C ASP A 73 0.15 -12.53 8.69
N LYS A 74 -0.72 -12.11 7.77
CA LYS A 74 -1.72 -11.02 7.92
C LYS A 74 -1.12 -9.63 8.13
N VAL A 75 0.18 -9.47 7.94
CA VAL A 75 0.79 -8.15 7.80
C VAL A 75 0.39 -7.60 6.43
N CYS A 76 -0.01 -6.33 6.40
CA CYS A 76 -0.43 -5.65 5.19
C CYS A 76 0.17 -4.25 5.07
N ALA A 77 0.10 -3.71 3.86
CA ALA A 77 0.41 -2.31 3.62
C ALA A 77 -0.49 -1.71 2.54
N LEU A 78 -0.77 -0.42 2.65
CA LEU A 78 -1.40 0.36 1.60
C LEU A 78 -0.37 1.33 1.02
N LEU A 79 -0.07 1.16 -0.26
CA LEU A 79 0.97 1.91 -0.96
C LEU A 79 0.35 2.91 -1.92
N PHE A 80 0.72 4.18 -1.81
CA PHE A 80 0.42 5.19 -2.81
C PHE A 80 1.64 5.43 -3.69
N LEU A 81 1.56 4.94 -4.92
CA LEU A 81 2.60 5.00 -5.94
C LEU A 81 2.32 6.16 -6.89
N GLY A 82 3.28 7.04 -7.12
CA GLY A 82 3.09 8.14 -8.05
C GLY A 82 4.30 9.07 -8.13
N LYS A 83 4.32 9.92 -9.16
CA LYS A 83 5.30 11.02 -9.21
C LYS A 83 4.76 12.20 -8.41
N PHE A 84 5.29 12.39 -7.21
CA PHE A 84 5.04 13.59 -6.42
C PHE A 84 5.85 14.77 -7.01
N THR A 85 5.41 15.35 -8.12
CA THR A 85 6.01 16.60 -8.64
C THR A 85 5.49 17.78 -7.84
N LEU A 86 6.34 18.32 -6.96
CA LEU A 86 6.02 19.38 -6.01
C LEU A 86 6.16 20.77 -6.68
N ALA A 87 5.07 21.52 -6.85
CA ALA A 87 5.14 22.95 -7.15
C ALA A 87 4.75 23.77 -5.91
N GLY A 88 5.74 24.32 -5.19
CA GLY A 88 5.53 25.29 -4.08
C GLY A 88 4.98 24.72 -2.75
N ASP A 89 5.27 25.40 -1.63
CA ASP A 89 5.02 24.92 -0.26
C ASP A 89 3.54 24.79 0.14
N LYS A 90 2.66 25.70 -0.31
CA LYS A 90 1.22 25.65 0.04
C LYS A 90 0.46 24.51 -0.64
N GLN A 91 0.92 24.05 -1.81
CA GLN A 91 0.36 22.87 -2.45
C GLN A 91 0.82 21.57 -1.76
N ARG A 92 1.89 21.59 -0.95
CA ARG A 92 2.43 20.40 -0.27
C ARG A 92 1.49 19.88 0.82
N ILE A 93 0.97 20.78 1.66
CA ILE A 93 0.11 20.40 2.79
C ILE A 93 -1.23 19.88 2.28
N GLY A 94 -1.86 20.61 1.34
CA GLY A 94 -3.15 20.20 0.76
C GLY A 94 -3.06 18.88 -0.02
N LEU A 95 -1.97 18.63 -0.76
CA LEU A 95 -1.79 17.36 -1.47
C LEU A 95 -1.62 16.18 -0.49
N LEU A 96 -0.90 16.39 0.62
CA LEU A 96 -0.65 15.34 1.61
C LEU A 96 -1.92 15.02 2.40
N GLU A 97 -2.71 16.04 2.76
CA GLU A 97 -4.04 15.88 3.35
C GLU A 97 -5.00 15.13 2.40
N SER A 98 -5.06 15.51 1.12
CA SER A 98 -5.90 14.81 0.14
C SER A 98 -5.45 13.36 -0.11
N CYS A 99 -4.14 13.09 -0.14
CA CYS A 99 -3.62 11.73 -0.23
C CYS A 99 -3.98 10.92 1.02
N PHE A 100 -3.92 11.54 2.20
CA PHE A 100 -4.27 10.89 3.45
C PHE A 100 -5.76 10.56 3.51
N GLU A 101 -6.64 11.50 3.16
CA GLU A 101 -8.08 11.25 3.06
C GLU A 101 -8.40 10.11 2.07
N LEU A 102 -7.74 10.10 0.90
CA LEU A 102 -7.90 9.05 -0.09
C LEU A 102 -7.46 7.68 0.47
N MET A 103 -6.32 7.63 1.17
CA MET A 103 -5.85 6.42 1.84
C MET A 103 -6.85 5.96 2.91
N VAL A 104 -7.30 6.85 3.80
CA VAL A 104 -8.25 6.52 4.88
C VAL A 104 -9.58 6.00 4.32
N ASN A 105 -10.13 6.65 3.29
CA ASN A 105 -11.35 6.20 2.65
C ASN A 105 -11.17 4.81 2.03
N SER A 106 -10.02 4.57 1.41
CA SER A 106 -9.69 3.26 0.83
C SER A 106 -9.52 2.19 1.90
N VAL A 107 -8.96 2.51 3.07
CA VAL A 107 -8.84 1.57 4.20
C VAL A 107 -10.21 1.06 4.65
N ASN A 108 -11.20 1.94 4.75
CA ASN A 108 -12.55 1.55 5.12
C ASN A 108 -13.16 0.60 4.09
N GLU A 109 -13.01 0.91 2.80
CA GLU A 109 -13.51 0.04 1.72
C GLU A 109 -12.80 -1.31 1.71
N ILE A 110 -11.47 -1.34 1.84
CA ILE A 110 -10.69 -2.58 1.90
C ILE A 110 -11.13 -3.41 3.11
N SER A 111 -11.31 -2.81 4.29
CA SER A 111 -11.76 -3.50 5.50
C SER A 111 -13.13 -4.16 5.28
N LEU A 112 -14.06 -3.46 4.62
CA LEU A 112 -15.37 -4.01 4.25
C LEU A 112 -15.25 -5.18 3.25
N ARG A 113 -14.37 -5.09 2.25
CA ARG A 113 -14.16 -6.16 1.27
C ARG A 113 -13.49 -7.38 1.87
N VAL A 114 -12.51 -7.18 2.75
CA VAL A 114 -11.84 -8.24 3.50
C VAL A 114 -12.79 -8.88 4.51
N GLY A 115 -13.74 -8.12 5.06
CA GLY A 115 -14.60 -8.56 6.15
C GLY A 115 -13.86 -8.64 7.48
N ALA A 116 -12.83 -7.82 7.67
CA ALA A 116 -12.01 -7.77 8.88
C ALA A 116 -11.61 -6.33 9.20
N THR A 117 -11.27 -6.08 10.45
CA THR A 117 -10.68 -4.81 10.86
C THR A 117 -9.23 -4.76 10.42
N ILE A 118 -8.81 -3.63 9.83
CA ILE A 118 -7.41 -3.40 9.48
C ILE A 118 -6.90 -2.23 10.30
N HIS A 119 -5.85 -2.48 11.08
CA HIS A 119 -5.20 -1.46 11.89
C HIS A 119 -3.92 -1.00 11.20
N PHE A 120 -3.88 0.28 10.83
CA PHE A 120 -2.69 0.93 10.27
C PHE A 120 -2.04 1.83 11.30
N GLU A 121 -0.71 1.80 11.39
CA GLU A 121 0.02 2.45 12.48
C GLU A 121 0.84 3.66 12.03
N VAL A 122 1.36 3.70 10.80
CA VAL A 122 2.33 4.74 10.38
C VAL A 122 2.25 5.04 8.88
N VAL A 123 2.17 6.33 8.51
CA VAL A 123 2.49 6.80 7.14
C VAL A 123 3.98 7.05 7.05
N GLN A 124 4.69 6.26 6.23
CA GLN A 124 6.13 6.44 6.00
C GLN A 124 6.40 6.71 4.52
N SER A 125 7.26 7.69 4.25
CA SER A 125 7.85 7.88 2.92
C SER A 125 8.96 6.86 2.73
N GLU A 126 8.85 6.06 1.68
CA GLU A 126 9.80 4.99 1.38
C GLU A 126 10.39 5.15 -0.02
N LEU A 127 11.64 4.74 -0.16
CA LEU A 127 12.34 4.62 -1.44
C LEU A 127 12.74 3.17 -1.63
N ALA A 128 12.26 2.54 -2.70
CA ALA A 128 12.77 1.24 -3.11
C ALA A 128 14.13 1.42 -3.79
N SER A 129 15.15 0.71 -3.30
CA SER A 129 16.48 0.65 -3.94
C SER A 129 16.86 -0.81 -4.20
N GLN A 130 17.48 -1.08 -5.34
CA GLN A 130 18.33 -2.27 -5.47
C GLN A 130 19.67 -2.01 -4.77
N ALA A 131 20.19 -3.03 -4.09
CA ALA A 131 21.59 -3.11 -3.67
C ALA A 131 22.43 -3.76 -4.77
#